data_AF-A0A497SAC2-F1
#
_entry.id   AF-A0A497SAC2-F1
#
_cell.length_a   1.000
_cell.length_b   1.000
_cell.length_c   1.000
_cell.angle_alpha   90.00
_cell.angle_beta   90.00
_cell.angle_gamma   90.00
#
_symmetry.space_group_name_H-M   'P 1'
#
loop_
_entity.id
_entity.type
_entity.pdbx_description
1 polymer ?
#
loop_
_entity_poly.entity_id
_entity_poly.type
_entity_poly.pdbx_seq_one_letter_code
_entity_poly.pdbx_strand_id
1 'polypeptide(L)' 'MNVGLDVHKRMSQYTMIDEEGKELRSDKIPTTREGLNEFASTLPRNARVAIEASTLDYSSMNAWRIWE' A
#
# COMPACT_ATOMS: atom_id res chain seq x y z
N MET A 1 -3.08 -12.94 -3.57
CA MET A 1 -3.34 -11.89 -2.55
C MET A 1 -3.16 -10.53 -3.19
N ASN A 2 -4.17 -9.67 -3.09
CA ASN A 2 -4.10 -8.30 -3.55
C ASN A 2 -4.13 -7.36 -2.34
N VAL A 3 -3.43 -6.24 -2.44
CA VAL A 3 -3.29 -5.27 -1.35
C VAL A 3 -3.52 -3.87 -1.91
N GLY A 4 -4.43 -3.12 -1.31
CA GLY A 4 -4.50 -1.67 -1.47
C GLY A 4 -3.71 -1.00 -0.36
N LEU A 5 -2.82 -0.07 -0.69
CA LEU A 5 -2.04 0.72 0.25
C LEU A 5 -2.26 2.21 -0.04
N ASP A 6 -2.89 2.92 0.89
CA ASP A 6 -3.06 4.37 0.86
C ASP A 6 -2.00 5.03 1.74
N VAL A 7 -1.09 5.76 1.11
CA VAL A 7 0.08 6.36 1.74
C VAL A 7 -0.22 7.80 2.14
N HIS A 8 -0.15 8.09 3.45
CA HIS A 8 -0.26 9.45 4.00
C HIS A 8 0.98 9.88 4.78
N LYS A 9 1.01 11.14 5.22
CA LYS A 9 2.21 11.76 5.84
C LYS A 9 2.76 11.07 7.10
N ARG A 10 1.95 10.32 7.85
CA ARG A 10 2.37 9.72 9.13
C ARG A 10 2.00 8.26 9.26
N MET A 11 0.80 7.89 8.81
CA MET A 11 0.27 6.54 8.86
C MET A 11 -0.27 6.19 7.48
N SER A 12 0.12 5.06 6.95
CA SER A 12 -0.45 4.50 5.72
C SER A 12 -1.52 3.48 6.12
N GLN A 13 -2.63 3.46 5.42
CA GLN A 13 -3.65 2.44 5.59
C GLN A 13 -3.47 1.37 4.53
N TYR A 14 -3.70 0.11 4.89
CA TYR A 14 -3.76 -0.96 3.90
C TYR A 14 -5.00 -1.83 4.07
N THR A 15 -5.38 -2.49 2.99
CA THR A 15 -6.39 -3.54 2.98
C THR A 15 -5.89 -4.69 2.13
N MET A 16 -5.90 -5.89 2.71
CA MET A 16 -5.59 -7.15 2.02
C MET A 16 -6.89 -7.82 1.62
N ILE A 17 -6.97 -8.25 0.35
CA ILE A 17 -8.08 -9.01 -0.19
C ILE A 17 -7.57 -10.31 -0.83
N ASP A 18 -8.41 -11.33 -0.83
CA ASP A 18 -8.16 -12.55 -1.59
C ASP A 18 -8.43 -12.34 -3.09
N GLU A 19 -8.39 -13.44 -3.85
CA GLU A 19 -8.59 -13.40 -5.31
C GLU A 19 -10.05 -13.19 -5.71
N GLU A 20 -10.99 -13.45 -4.80
CA GLU A 20 -12.43 -13.25 -4.99
C GLU A 20 -12.87 -11.84 -4.57
N GLY A 21 -11.94 -11.03 -4.03
CA GLY A 21 -12.18 -9.67 -3.58
C GLY A 21 -12.69 -9.56 -2.14
N LYS A 22 -12.67 -10.64 -1.37
CA LYS A 22 -13.07 -10.62 0.04
C LYS A 22 -11.95 -10.04 0.89
N GLU A 23 -12.31 -9.14 1.81
CA GLU A 23 -11.39 -8.58 2.79
C GLU A 23 -10.87 -9.65 3.76
N LEU A 24 -9.54 -9.74 3.86
CA LEU A 24 -8.83 -10.60 4.80
C LEU A 24 -8.38 -9.81 6.04
N ARG A 25 -7.89 -8.58 5.82
CA ARG A 25 -7.40 -7.69 6.89
C ARG A 25 -7.34 -6.25 6.41
N SER A 26 -7.65 -5.32 7.30
CA SER A 26 -7.42 -3.88 7.10
C SER A 26 -6.78 -3.29 8.36
N ASP A 27 -5.73 -2.49 8.20
CA ASP A 27 -4.99 -1.92 9.33
C ASP A 27 -4.16 -0.70 8.90
N LYS A 28 -3.43 -0.08 9.84
CA LYS A 28 -2.53 1.05 9.60
C LYS A 28 -1.10 0.72 9.98
N ILE A 29 -0.16 1.26 9.22
CA ILE A 29 1.28 1.17 9.47
C ILE A 29 1.91 2.57 9.52
N PRO A 30 2.95 2.80 10.33
CA PRO A 30 3.72 4.04 10.25
C PRO A 30 4.27 4.24 8.84
N THR A 31 4.16 5.47 8.32
CA THR A 31 4.76 5.85 7.03
C THR A 31 6.23 6.21 7.22
N THR A 32 6.98 5.24 7.72
CA THR A 32 8.44 5.27 7.82
C THR A 32 9.01 4.16 6.94
N ARG A 33 10.31 4.24 6.62
CA ARG A 33 10.98 3.18 5.84
C ARG A 33 10.88 1.85 6.57
N GLU A 34 11.05 1.86 7.89
CA GLU A 34 11.02 0.68 8.75
C GLU A 34 9.61 0.07 8.75
N GLY A 35 8.56 0.88 8.96
CA GLY A 35 7.17 0.41 8.95
C GLY A 35 6.74 -0.17 7.61
N LEU A 36 7.16 0.45 6.50
CA LEU A 36 6.89 -0.06 5.15
C LEU A 36 7.69 -1.35 4.85
N ASN A 37 8.93 -1.46 5.31
CA ASN A 37 9.74 -2.66 5.13
C ASN A 37 9.20 -3.84 5.96
N GLU A 38 8.83 -3.59 7.22
CA GLU A 38 8.19 -4.59 8.07
C GLU A 38 6.89 -5.08 7.42
N PHE A 39 6.03 -4.15 6.97
CA PHE A 39 4.82 -4.50 6.24
C PHE A 39 5.10 -5.36 5.00
N ALA A 40 6.03 -4.94 4.13
CA ALA A 40 6.40 -5.69 2.93
C ALA A 40 6.92 -7.10 3.25
N SER A 41 7.63 -7.28 4.37
CA SER A 41 8.14 -8.58 4.81
C SER A 41 7.03 -9.56 5.22
N THR A 42 5.84 -9.06 5.55
CA THR A 42 4.68 -9.90 5.88
C THR A 42 3.93 -10.42 4.65
N LEU A 43 4.19 -9.83 3.48
CA LEU A 43 3.48 -10.18 2.25
C LEU A 43 4.06 -11.44 1.60
N PRO A 44 3.21 -12.33 1.06
CA PRO A 44 3.70 -13.45 0.26
C PRO A 44 4.39 -12.95 -1.01
N ARG A 45 5.35 -13.72 -1.52
CA ARG A 45 6.18 -13.33 -2.67
C ARG A 45 5.39 -12.96 -3.94
N ASN A 46 4.18 -13.50 -4.10
CA ASN A 46 3.28 -13.24 -5.24
C ASN A 46 2.17 -12.22 -4.93
N ALA A 47 2.27 -11.47 -3.83
CA ALA A 47 1.32 -10.41 -3.54
C ALA A 47 1.38 -9.31 -4.61
N ARG A 48 0.21 -8.81 -5.00
CA ARG A 48 0.08 -7.63 -5.86
C ARG A 48 -0.34 -6.45 -5.00
N VAL A 49 0.39 -5.34 -5.09
CA VAL A 49 0.14 -4.15 -4.28
C VAL A 49 -0.24 -2.99 -5.21
N ALA A 50 -1.42 -2.43 -5.01
CA ALA A 50 -1.84 -1.15 -5.56
C ALA A 50 -1.51 -0.07 -4.53
N ILE A 51 -0.82 0.98 -4.95
CA ILE A 51 -0.38 2.07 -4.05
C ILE A 51 -1.06 3.36 -4.51
N GLU A 52 -1.82 3.97 -3.61
CA GLU A 52 -2.28 5.35 -3.74
C GLU A 52 -1.37 6.24 -2.88
N ALA A 53 -0.85 7.30 -3.47
CA ALA A 53 -0.06 8.30 -2.76
C ALA A 53 -0.46 9.69 -3.27
N SER A 54 -1.31 10.38 -2.51
CA SER A 54 -1.69 11.76 -2.82
C SER A 54 -0.59 12.72 -2.34
N THR A 55 0.13 13.32 -3.29
CA THR A 55 1.13 14.35 -3.01
C THR A 55 0.44 15.67 -2.64
N LEU A 56 0.36 15.97 -1.34
CA LEU A 56 0.12 17.34 -0.84
C LEU A 56 1.45 17.92 -0.34
N ASP A 57 2.41 18.09 -1.27
CA ASP A 57 3.43 19.15 -1.25
C ASP A 57 4.12 19.32 -2.62
N TYR A 58 4.55 20.55 -2.92
CA TYR A 58 4.74 21.23 -4.22
C TYR A 58 5.77 20.68 -5.25
N SER A 59 6.08 19.38 -5.30
CA SER A 59 6.89 18.84 -6.41
C SER A 59 6.30 17.54 -6.94
N SER A 60 5.54 17.72 -8.02
CA SER A 60 5.03 16.73 -8.96
C SER A 60 5.82 15.42 -9.02
N MET A 61 5.21 14.32 -8.57
CA MET A 61 5.49 12.99 -9.10
C MET A 61 4.16 12.23 -9.21
N ASN A 62 3.69 12.09 -10.44
CA ASN A 62 2.59 11.21 -10.81
C ASN A 62 3.00 9.76 -10.54
N ALA A 63 2.46 9.16 -9.48
CA ALA A 63 2.53 7.72 -9.26
C ALA A 63 1.21 7.05 -9.69
N TRP A 64 0.83 7.26 -10.95
CA TRP A 64 -0.10 6.37 -11.63
C TRP A 64 0.72 5.52 -12.58
N ARG A 65 1.20 4.36 -12.10
CA ARG A 65 1.62 3.28 -12.98
C ARG A 65 0.69 2.10 -12.74
N ILE A 66 -0.42 2.18 -13.46
CA ILE A 66 -1.31 1.06 -13.74
C ILE A 66 -0.49 -0.03 -14.44
N TRP A 67 -0.77 -1.26 -14.07
CA TRP A 67 -0.23 -2.49 -14.64
C TRP A 67 -0.52 -2.54 -16.15
N GLU A 68 0.51 -2.68 -16.97
CA GLU A 68 0.47 -3.31 -18.30
C GLU A 68 1.25 -4.62 -18.24
#